data_AF-A0A962MG61-F1
#
_entry.id   AF-A0A962MG61-F1
#
_cell.length_a   1.000
_cell.length_b   1.000
_cell.length_c   1.000
_cell.angle_alpha   90.00
_cell.angle_beta   90.00
_cell.angle_gamma   90.00
#
_symmetry.space_group_name_H-M   'P 1'
#
loop_
_entity.id
_entity.type
_entity.pdbx_description
1 polymer ?
#
loop_
_entity_poly.entity_id
_entity_poly.type
_entity_poly.pdbx_seq_one_letter_code
_entity_poly.pdbx_strand_id
1 'polypeptide(L)'
;MKPSNFKNKSTMGSIARKSEAETIARNIMKILARTDDTFRLLDWEAYKAERQKDGNFSERERPFFDEVVQYCASSHGAAAFCPGWAEVAMAQDRPFCVGDQVVQKLHDDDKHLYDTMGTVTAVDAEWVTVALRSDVTRYGRFRHDGQRDDGEASIVLAERNGERC
;
A
#
# COMPACT_ATOMS: atom_id res chain seq x y z
N MET A 1 -3.15 3.37 0.69
CA MET A 1 -2.42 2.51 -0.26
C MET A 1 -1.80 3.31 -1.39
N LYS A 2 -0.61 2.92 -1.86
CA LYS A 2 0.08 3.55 -3.01
C LYS A 2 0.40 2.52 -4.11
N PRO A 3 0.48 2.92 -5.39
CA PRO A 3 0.88 2.04 -6.50
C PRO A 3 2.21 1.28 -6.26
N SER A 4 3.16 1.89 -5.56
CA SER A 4 4.42 1.26 -5.15
C SER A 4 4.25 -0.02 -4.33
N ASN A 5 3.14 -0.18 -3.60
CA ASN A 5 2.82 -1.40 -2.87
C ASN A 5 2.44 -2.57 -3.79
N PHE A 6 1.99 -2.29 -5.01
CA PHE A 6 1.47 -3.28 -5.97
C PHE A 6 2.50 -3.66 -7.04
N LYS A 7 3.42 -2.75 -7.40
CA LYS A 7 4.32 -2.90 -8.57
C LYS A 7 5.20 -4.16 -8.59
N ASN A 8 5.54 -4.70 -7.42
CA ASN A 8 6.39 -5.88 -7.26
C ASN A 8 5.60 -7.16 -6.91
N LYS A 9 4.27 -7.09 -6.92
CA LYS A 9 3.39 -8.19 -6.53
C LYS A 9 2.94 -8.97 -7.75
N SER A 10 2.64 -10.25 -7.54
CA SER A 10 2.16 -11.12 -8.60
C SER A 10 0.82 -10.61 -9.13
N THR A 11 0.72 -10.55 -10.45
CA THR A 11 -0.51 -10.24 -11.18
C THR A 11 -1.25 -11.51 -11.64
N MET A 12 -0.72 -12.69 -11.29
CA MET A 12 -1.26 -13.98 -11.75
C MET A 12 -2.70 -14.21 -11.28
N GLY A 13 -3.47 -14.87 -12.14
CA GLY A 13 -4.88 -15.13 -11.87
C GLY A 13 -5.72 -13.85 -11.96
N SER A 14 -5.27 -12.90 -12.78
CA SER A 14 -6.03 -11.67 -13.03
C SER A 14 -7.40 -11.95 -13.63
N ILE A 15 -8.32 -11.02 -13.44
CA ILE A 15 -9.67 -11.07 -14.04
C ILE A 15 -9.61 -11.14 -15.57
N ALA A 16 -8.61 -10.51 -16.18
CA ALA A 16 -8.38 -10.54 -17.63
C ALA A 16 -7.90 -11.91 -18.13
N ARG A 17 -7.27 -12.73 -17.27
CA ARG A 17 -6.74 -14.07 -17.57
C ARG A 17 -5.82 -14.13 -18.80
N LYS A 18 -5.09 -13.03 -19.08
CA LYS A 18 -4.12 -12.91 -20.18
C LYS A 18 -2.80 -12.40 -19.64
N SER A 19 -1.69 -13.03 -20.01
CA SER A 19 -0.35 -12.66 -19.51
C SER A 19 0.08 -11.26 -19.98
N GLU A 20 -0.37 -10.83 -21.16
CA GLU A 20 -0.15 -9.48 -21.67
C GLU A 20 -0.86 -8.45 -20.78
N ALA A 21 -2.14 -8.65 -20.48
CA ALA A 21 -2.92 -7.76 -19.60
C ALA A 21 -2.29 -7.65 -18.20
N GLU A 22 -1.82 -8.77 -17.65
CA GLU A 22 -1.09 -8.81 -16.39
C GLU A 22 0.23 -8.02 -16.43
N THR A 23 0.96 -8.15 -17.54
CA THR A 23 2.19 -7.39 -17.78
C THR A 23 1.91 -5.90 -17.89
N ILE A 24 0.87 -5.50 -18.64
CA ILE A 24 0.46 -4.11 -18.80
C ILE A 24 0.03 -3.50 -17.47
N ALA A 25 -0.80 -4.20 -16.68
CA ALA A 25 -1.21 -3.73 -15.36
C ALA A 25 -0.01 -3.47 -14.44
N ARG A 26 0.99 -4.37 -14.45
CA ARG A 26 2.23 -4.19 -13.68
C ARG A 26 3.03 -2.98 -14.17
N ASN A 27 3.11 -2.77 -15.47
CA ASN A 27 3.78 -1.63 -16.06
C ASN A 27 3.09 -0.31 -15.68
N ILE A 28 1.76 -0.26 -15.68
CA ILE A 28 1.00 0.91 -15.20
C ILE A 28 1.35 1.22 -13.74
N MET A 29 1.33 0.22 -12.85
CA MET A 29 1.71 0.43 -11.43
C MET A 29 3.14 0.93 -11.26
N LYS A 30 4.09 0.45 -12.07
CA LYS A 30 5.48 0.95 -12.07
C LYS A 30 5.55 2.43 -12.48
N ILE A 31 4.81 2.82 -13.51
CA ILE A 31 4.77 4.20 -14.01
C ILE A 31 4.13 5.14 -12.99
N LEU A 32 3.00 4.73 -12.41
CA LEU A 32 2.35 5.49 -11.34
C LEU A 32 3.31 5.67 -10.16
N ALA A 33 3.99 4.60 -9.74
CA ALA A 33 4.97 4.64 -8.64
C ALA A 33 6.22 5.50 -8.94
N ARG A 34 6.60 5.67 -10.22
CA ARG A 34 7.76 6.49 -10.62
C ARG A 34 7.44 7.98 -10.70
N THR A 35 6.21 8.32 -11.12
CA THR A 35 5.84 9.71 -11.40
C THR A 35 5.44 10.47 -10.15
N ASP A 36 4.44 9.96 -9.42
CA ASP A 36 3.89 10.65 -8.24
C ASP A 36 3.44 9.67 -7.13
N ASP A 37 3.51 8.36 -7.39
CA ASP A 37 3.07 7.29 -6.49
C ASP A 37 1.62 7.47 -5.98
N THR A 38 0.78 8.04 -6.84
CA THR A 38 -0.65 8.27 -6.63
C THR A 38 -1.46 7.46 -7.63
N PHE A 39 -2.60 6.94 -7.17
CA PHE A 39 -3.58 6.30 -8.05
C PHE A 39 -4.27 7.36 -8.89
N ARG A 40 -4.18 7.22 -10.21
CA ARG A 40 -4.86 8.08 -11.17
C ARG A 40 -5.11 7.31 -12.45
N LEU A 41 -6.11 7.74 -13.20
CA LEU A 41 -6.27 7.25 -14.56
C LEU A 41 -5.09 7.74 -15.41
N LEU A 42 -4.40 6.80 -16.05
CA LEU A 42 -3.32 7.09 -16.97
C LEU A 42 -3.90 7.11 -18.38
N ASP A 43 -3.64 8.14 -19.16
CA ASP A 43 -3.99 8.13 -20.58
C ASP A 43 -2.95 7.35 -21.39
N TRP A 44 -3.32 6.95 -22.61
CA TRP A 44 -2.46 6.15 -23.48
C TRP A 44 -1.17 6.87 -23.87
N GLU A 45 -1.20 8.18 -24.10
CA GLU A 45 -0.04 8.95 -24.54
C GLU A 45 0.99 9.08 -23.40
N ALA A 46 0.54 9.33 -22.17
CA ALA A 46 1.35 9.34 -20.97
C ALA A 46 1.93 7.95 -20.66
N TYR A 47 1.13 6.89 -20.81
CA TYR A 47 1.60 5.51 -20.68
C TYR A 47 2.71 5.22 -21.69
N LYS A 48 2.48 5.54 -22.97
CA LYS A 48 3.44 5.35 -24.06
C LYS A 48 4.73 6.13 -23.82
N ALA A 49 4.65 7.41 -23.47
CA ALA A 49 5.82 8.24 -23.18
C ALA A 49 6.66 7.69 -22.03
N GLU A 50 6.02 7.18 -20.99
CA GLU A 50 6.72 6.58 -19.84
C GLU A 50 7.27 5.18 -20.15
N ARG A 51 6.55 4.36 -20.93
CA ARG A 51 7.02 3.02 -21.36
C ARG A 51 8.20 3.08 -22.31
N GLN A 52 8.26 4.07 -23.18
CA GLN A 52 9.39 4.26 -24.08
C GLN A 52 10.71 4.41 -23.32
N LYS A 53 10.68 4.96 -22.09
CA LYS A 53 11.86 5.07 -21.21
C LYS A 53 12.36 3.71 -20.70
N ASP A 54 11.47 2.73 -20.54
CA ASP A 54 11.82 1.38 -20.05
C ASP A 54 12.43 0.49 -21.14
N GLY A 55 12.28 0.88 -22.41
CA GLY A 55 12.60 0.03 -23.56
C GLY A 55 11.53 -1.03 -23.83
N ASN A 56 11.61 -1.65 -25.01
CA ASN A 56 10.71 -2.73 -25.46
C ASN A 56 9.21 -2.36 -25.42
N PHE A 57 8.87 -1.12 -25.76
CA PHE A 57 7.48 -0.71 -25.96
C PHE A 57 6.97 -1.18 -27.32
N SER A 58 5.73 -1.67 -27.37
CA SER A 58 5.02 -1.98 -28.61
C SER A 58 3.62 -1.37 -28.64
N GLU A 59 3.21 -0.84 -29.80
CA GLU A 59 1.81 -0.41 -30.04
C GLU A 59 0.80 -1.56 -29.85
N ARG A 60 1.26 -2.81 -29.88
CA ARG A 60 0.45 -3.99 -29.57
C ARG A 60 -0.02 -4.06 -28.10
N GLU A 61 0.56 -3.23 -27.22
CA GLU A 61 0.17 -3.13 -25.81
C GLU A 61 -1.20 -2.42 -25.63
N ARG A 62 -1.64 -1.61 -26.62
CA ARG A 62 -2.85 -0.76 -26.53
C ARG A 62 -4.14 -1.47 -26.13
N PRO A 63 -4.57 -2.56 -26.80
CA PRO A 63 -5.84 -3.21 -26.44
C PRO A 63 -5.83 -3.74 -25.01
N PHE A 64 -4.67 -4.20 -24.52
CA PHE A 64 -4.52 -4.67 -23.14
C PHE A 64 -4.49 -3.51 -22.14
N PHE A 65 -3.91 -2.38 -22.53
CA PHE A 65 -3.95 -1.16 -21.72
C PHE A 65 -5.38 -0.69 -21.51
N ASP A 66 -6.17 -0.57 -22.58
CA ASP A 66 -7.57 -0.14 -22.50
C ASP A 66 -8.39 -1.08 -21.61
N GLU A 67 -8.09 -2.38 -21.60
CA GLU A 67 -8.74 -3.40 -20.76
C GLU A 67 -8.41 -3.23 -19.26
N VAL A 68 -7.17 -2.88 -18.90
CA VAL A 68 -6.71 -2.93 -17.49
C VAL A 68 -6.58 -1.57 -16.80
N VAL A 69 -6.54 -0.47 -17.55
CA VAL A 69 -6.24 0.86 -17.00
C VAL A 69 -7.23 1.32 -15.93
N GLN A 70 -8.52 0.96 -16.07
CA GLN A 70 -9.56 1.28 -15.10
C GLN A 70 -9.32 0.63 -13.74
N TYR A 71 -8.84 -0.61 -13.72
CA TYR A 71 -8.46 -1.29 -12.48
C TYR A 71 -7.26 -0.62 -11.81
N CYS A 72 -6.36 -0.02 -12.59
CA CYS A 72 -5.17 0.63 -12.06
C CYS A 72 -5.41 2.07 -11.55
N ALA A 73 -6.62 2.62 -11.71
CA ALA A 73 -6.93 4.00 -11.35
C ALA A 73 -7.25 4.21 -9.86
N SER A 74 -7.43 3.12 -9.08
CA SER A 74 -7.69 3.18 -7.64
C SER A 74 -7.13 1.95 -6.93
N SER A 75 -6.92 2.05 -5.62
CA SER A 75 -6.51 0.90 -4.79
C SER A 75 -7.55 -0.22 -4.78
N HIS A 76 -8.84 0.13 -4.78
CA HIS A 76 -9.93 -0.84 -4.81
C HIS A 76 -10.00 -1.58 -6.15
N GLY A 77 -9.87 -0.84 -7.26
CA GLY A 77 -9.77 -1.43 -8.60
C GLY A 77 -8.57 -2.37 -8.71
N ALA A 78 -7.43 -1.99 -8.14
CA ALA A 78 -6.23 -2.82 -8.14
C ALA A 78 -6.46 -4.09 -7.33
N ALA A 79 -7.06 -3.99 -6.14
CA ALA A 79 -7.41 -5.15 -5.33
C ALA A 79 -8.35 -6.12 -6.06
N ALA A 80 -9.31 -5.61 -6.84
CA ALA A 80 -10.25 -6.41 -7.61
C ALA A 80 -9.61 -7.07 -8.85
N PHE A 81 -8.46 -6.57 -9.31
CA PHE A 81 -7.82 -7.07 -10.54
C PHE A 81 -7.30 -8.50 -10.41
N CYS A 82 -6.64 -8.83 -9.30
CA CYS A 82 -6.08 -10.16 -9.07
C CYS A 82 -5.90 -10.48 -7.57
N PRO A 83 -5.84 -11.78 -7.19
CA PRO A 83 -5.67 -12.18 -5.79
C PRO A 83 -4.40 -11.63 -5.13
N GLY A 84 -3.27 -11.62 -5.85
CA GLY A 84 -2.00 -11.12 -5.31
C GLY A 84 -2.02 -9.63 -4.98
N TRP A 85 -2.87 -8.84 -5.63
CA TRP A 85 -3.11 -7.43 -5.31
C TRP A 85 -4.19 -7.27 -4.23
N ALA A 86 -5.19 -8.14 -4.18
CA ALA A 86 -6.15 -8.19 -3.09
C ALA A 86 -5.44 -8.39 -1.74
N GLU A 87 -4.44 -9.26 -1.67
CA GLU A 87 -3.63 -9.46 -0.46
C GLU A 87 -2.92 -8.18 0.01
N VAL A 88 -2.49 -7.32 -0.91
CA VAL A 88 -1.85 -6.03 -0.59
C VAL A 88 -2.86 -5.10 0.07
N ALA A 89 -4.08 -5.05 -0.47
CA ALA A 89 -5.15 -4.24 0.08
C ALA A 89 -5.57 -4.75 1.47
N MET A 90 -5.77 -6.06 1.59
CA MET A 90 -6.08 -6.71 2.86
C MET A 90 -4.95 -6.65 3.88
N ALA A 91 -3.68 -6.55 3.46
CA ALA A 91 -2.57 -6.40 4.40
C ALA A 91 -2.53 -5.00 5.03
N GLN A 92 -3.00 -3.96 4.33
CA GLN A 92 -3.11 -2.60 4.87
C GLN A 92 -4.38 -2.40 5.70
N ASP A 93 -5.50 -3.07 5.36
CA ASP A 93 -6.77 -2.96 6.11
C ASP A 93 -6.97 -4.05 7.17
N ARG A 94 -5.97 -4.91 7.39
CA ARG A 94 -6.06 -5.92 8.46
C ARG A 94 -5.85 -5.26 9.81
N PRO A 95 -6.75 -5.48 10.79
CA PRO A 95 -6.63 -4.89 12.12
C PRO A 95 -5.26 -5.22 12.72
N PHE A 96 -4.76 -4.31 13.56
CA PHE A 96 -3.58 -4.56 14.37
C PHE A 96 -3.84 -5.72 15.32
N CYS A 97 -2.77 -6.44 15.67
CA CYS A 97 -2.85 -7.63 16.50
C CYS A 97 -1.82 -7.57 17.61
N VAL A 98 -2.15 -8.16 18.76
CA VAL A 98 -1.23 -8.22 19.89
C VAL A 98 0.08 -8.90 19.44
N GLY A 99 1.21 -8.25 19.69
CA GLY A 99 2.54 -8.67 19.27
C GLY A 99 3.06 -7.99 18.00
N ASP A 100 2.21 -7.39 17.17
CA ASP A 100 2.65 -6.67 15.97
C ASP A 100 3.66 -5.57 16.33
N GLN A 101 4.76 -5.50 15.59
CA GLN A 101 5.71 -4.41 15.68
C GLN A 101 5.23 -3.27 14.80
N VAL A 102 5.17 -2.06 15.37
CA VAL A 102 4.71 -0.85 14.70
C VAL A 102 5.73 0.25 14.84
N VAL A 103 5.67 1.24 13.95
CA VAL A 103 6.38 2.50 14.04
C VAL A 103 5.35 3.59 14.26
N GLN A 104 5.47 4.30 15.38
CA GLN A 104 4.78 5.56 15.59
C GLN A 104 5.47 6.67 14.82
N LYS A 105 4.67 7.43 14.07
CA LYS A 105 5.04 8.66 13.37
C LYS A 105 4.30 9.82 14.01
N LEU A 106 5.01 10.92 14.26
CA LEU A 106 4.44 12.15 14.78
C LEU A 106 4.20 13.14 13.65
N HIS A 107 3.06 13.81 13.68
CA HIS A 107 2.60 14.81 12.72
C HIS A 107 2.62 16.17 13.41
N ASP A 108 3.82 16.71 13.66
CA ASP A 108 4.00 18.07 14.16
C ASP A 108 5.02 18.82 13.28
N ASP A 109 5.02 20.16 13.35
CA ASP A 109 5.80 21.05 12.47
C ASP A 109 7.32 20.83 12.60
N ASP A 110 7.78 20.30 13.73
CA ASP A 110 9.16 19.86 13.94
C ASP A 110 9.40 18.44 13.39
N LYS A 111 9.74 18.38 12.10
CA LYS A 111 10.12 17.20 11.29
C LYS A 111 11.33 16.38 11.81
N HIS A 112 11.71 16.56 13.07
CA HIS A 112 12.86 15.93 13.71
C HIS A 112 12.49 14.90 14.79
N LEU A 113 11.21 14.68 15.06
CA LEU A 113 10.80 13.64 16.01
C LEU A 113 10.79 12.26 15.34
N TYR A 114 11.78 11.47 15.74
CA TYR A 114 12.13 10.15 15.25
C TYR A 114 10.95 9.17 15.20
N ASP A 115 10.96 8.33 14.16
CA ASP A 115 10.14 7.11 14.08
C ASP A 115 10.38 6.26 15.34
N THR A 116 9.36 6.10 16.19
CA THR A 116 9.46 5.36 17.45
C THR A 116 8.88 3.96 17.27
N MET A 117 9.72 2.94 17.41
CA MET A 117 9.28 1.55 17.39
C MET A 117 8.38 1.23 18.58
N GLY A 118 7.37 0.40 18.39
CA GLY A 118 6.50 -0.09 19.45
C GLY A 118 5.95 -1.47 19.18
N THR A 119 5.37 -2.08 20.21
CA THR A 119 4.68 -3.36 20.11
C THR A 119 3.21 -3.17 20.47
N VAL A 120 2.30 -3.68 19.66
CA VAL A 120 0.88 -3.73 20.01
C VAL A 120 0.71 -4.68 21.21
N THR A 121 0.16 -4.19 22.31
CA THR A 121 0.00 -4.94 23.57
C THR A 121 -1.44 -5.29 23.87
N ALA A 122 -2.40 -4.54 23.33
CA ALA A 122 -3.82 -4.84 23.42
C ALA A 122 -4.56 -4.30 22.20
N VAL A 123 -5.63 -4.99 21.82
CA VAL A 123 -6.56 -4.58 20.77
C VAL A 123 -7.96 -4.84 21.28
N ASP A 124 -8.78 -3.80 21.34
CA ASP A 124 -10.19 -3.87 21.73
C ASP A 124 -11.10 -3.40 20.58
N ALA A 125 -12.41 -3.26 20.84
CA ALA A 125 -13.38 -2.91 19.79
C ALA A 125 -13.12 -1.55 19.13
N GLU A 126 -12.43 -0.64 19.81
CA GLU A 126 -12.25 0.75 19.38
C GLU A 126 -10.77 1.14 19.30
N TRP A 127 -9.92 0.51 20.11
CA TRP A 127 -8.53 0.93 20.31
C TRP A 127 -7.51 -0.18 20.08
N VAL A 128 -6.33 0.28 19.66
CA VAL A 128 -5.06 -0.43 19.60
C VAL A 128 -4.12 0.24 20.60
N THR A 129 -3.68 -0.51 21.60
CA THR A 129 -2.72 -0.03 22.60
C THR A 129 -1.32 -0.50 22.23
N VAL A 130 -0.39 0.45 22.12
CA VAL A 130 1.00 0.20 21.71
C VAL A 130 1.95 0.58 22.83
N ALA A 131 2.82 -0.34 23.24
CA ALA A 131 3.96 -0.06 24.09
C ALA A 131 5.13 0.43 23.23
N LEU A 132 5.47 1.71 23.35
CA LEU A 132 6.53 2.38 22.61
C LEU A 132 7.88 2.13 23.27
N ARG A 133 8.88 1.77 22.46
CA ARG A 133 10.27 1.56 22.88
C ARG A 133 10.98 2.91 22.99
N SER A 134 10.90 3.51 24.17
CA SER A 134 11.74 4.63 24.60
C SER A 134 12.53 4.26 25.86
N ASP A 135 13.42 5.15 26.29
CA ASP A 135 14.15 5.08 27.57
C ASP A 135 13.23 4.80 28.77
N VAL A 136 12.01 5.33 28.71
CA VAL A 136 10.89 4.96 29.59
C VAL A 136 9.78 4.37 28.74
N THR A 137 9.26 3.19 29.08
CA THR A 137 8.12 2.59 28.34
C THR A 137 6.92 3.53 28.40
N ARG A 138 6.44 3.98 27.24
CA ARG A 138 5.22 4.77 27.09
C ARG A 138 4.16 3.96 26.38
N TYR A 139 2.89 4.26 26.64
CA TYR A 139 1.77 3.64 25.95
C TYR A 139 1.04 4.68 25.10
N GLY A 140 0.83 4.36 23.82
CA GLY A 140 -0.04 5.13 22.94
C GLY A 140 -1.32 4.35 22.66
N ARG A 141 -2.46 5.06 22.61
CA ARG A 141 -3.74 4.51 22.13
C ARG A 141 -4.01 5.07 20.75
N PHE A 142 -4.31 4.18 19.83
CA PHE A 142 -4.57 4.49 18.43
C PHE A 142 -5.88 3.81 18.03
N ARG A 143 -6.58 4.37 17.05
CA ARG A 143 -7.73 3.70 16.42
C ARG A 143 -7.23 2.55 15.54
N HIS A 144 -8.16 1.72 15.09
CA HIS A 144 -7.87 0.59 14.19
C HIS A 144 -7.28 1.02 12.83
N ASP A 145 -7.50 2.26 12.41
CA ASP A 145 -6.86 2.85 11.23
C ASP A 145 -5.42 3.36 11.50
N GLY A 146 -4.95 3.19 12.74
CA GLY A 146 -3.63 3.59 13.20
C GLY A 146 -3.50 5.05 13.61
N GLN A 147 -4.56 5.87 13.54
CA GLN A 147 -4.49 7.27 13.95
C GLN A 147 -4.69 7.45 15.46
N ARG A 148 -3.97 8.39 16.07
CA ARG A 148 -4.23 8.86 17.43
C ARG A 148 -5.38 9.87 17.38
N ASP A 149 -6.15 9.95 18.47
CA ASP A 149 -7.37 10.78 18.53
C ASP A 149 -7.16 12.27 18.28
N ASP A 150 -6.02 12.79 18.68
CA ASP A 150 -5.64 14.19 18.48
C ASP A 150 -5.07 14.46 17.07
N GLY A 151 -4.87 13.43 16.25
CA GLY A 151 -4.30 13.54 14.90
C GLY A 151 -2.79 13.84 14.87
N GLU A 152 -2.14 13.99 16.03
CA GLU A 152 -0.71 14.32 16.12
C GLU A 152 0.20 13.11 15.93
N ALA A 153 -0.37 11.89 15.90
CA ALA A 153 0.40 10.68 15.74
C ALA A 153 -0.35 9.61 14.95
N SER A 154 0.41 8.77 14.26
CA SER A 154 -0.12 7.55 13.66
C SER A 154 0.85 6.39 13.84
N ILE A 155 0.33 5.17 13.95
CA ILE A 155 1.12 3.95 13.89
C ILE A 155 1.03 3.32 12.51
N VAL A 156 2.17 2.81 12.04
CA VAL A 156 2.26 2.02 10.82
C VAL A 156 2.89 0.69 11.17
N LEU A 157 2.31 -0.39 10.66
CA LEU A 157 2.85 -1.73 10.83
C LEU A 157 4.27 -1.82 10.25
N ALA A 158 5.22 -2.27 11.06
CA ALA A 158 6.60 -2.51 10.67
C ALA A 158 6.86 -4.00 10.42
N GLU A 159 6.42 -4.85 11.34
CA GLU A 159 6.54 -6.31 11.26
C GLU A 159 5.33 -6.97 11.90
N ARG A 160 4.74 -7.98 11.24
CA ARG A 160 3.65 -8.78 11.82
C ARG A 160 4.23 -9.80 12.77
N ASN A 161 3.57 -10.02 13.90
CA ASN A 161 3.75 -11.29 14.59
C ASN A 161 3.10 -12.39 13.73
N GLY A 162 3.78 -13.52 13.53
CA GLY A 162 3.34 -14.61 12.65
C GLY A 162 2.10 -15.37 13.16
N GLU A 163 1.59 -15.00 14.33
CA GLU A 163 0.42 -15.60 14.97
C GLU A 163 -0.86 -14.89 14.49
N ARG A 164 -1.86 -15.69 14.11
CA ARG A 164 -3.18 -15.18 13.69
C ARG A 164 -3.88 -14.52 14.88
N CYS A 165 -4.15 -13.24 14.73
CA CYS A 165 -5.42 -12.65 15.12
C CYS A 165 -6.57 -13.25 14.26
#